data_AF-A0A2H6N0R2-F1
#
_entry.id   AF-A0A2H6N0R2-F1
#
_cell.length_a   1.000
_cell.length_b   1.000
_cell.length_c   1.000
_cell.angle_alpha   90.00
_cell.angle_beta   90.00
_cell.angle_gamma   90.00
#
_symmetry.space_group_name_H-M   'P 1'
#
loop_
_entity.id
_entity.type
_entity.pdbx_description
1 polymer ?
#
loop_
_entity_poly.entity_id
_entity_poly.type
_entity_poly.pdbx_seq_one_letter_code
_entity_poly.pdbx_strand_id
1 'polypeptide(L)'
;NTQEDRLKIQMDLNRLEHWAVSNKMKFNVEKSKVLHLGKKNQKCIYRLGETRLNGSKCERDLGVLVDKHLNASQQCAAAAKKANAILSCINRGIQSRSS
;
A
#
# COMPACT_ATOMS: atom_id res chain seq x y z
N ASN A 1 -13.76 -12.54 -7.27
CA ASN A 1 -12.70 -13.35 -6.64
C ASN A 1 -12.97 -14.83 -6.87
N THR A 2 -13.16 -15.19 -8.14
CA THR A 2 -13.29 -16.57 -8.58
C THR A 2 -11.88 -17.14 -8.86
N GLN A 3 -11.79 -18.45 -9.07
CA GLN A 3 -10.53 -19.08 -9.50
C GLN A 3 -10.04 -18.51 -10.84
N GLU A 4 -10.95 -18.11 -11.73
CA GLU A 4 -10.63 -17.48 -13.01
C GLU A 4 -9.99 -16.09 -12.83
N ASP A 5 -10.53 -15.26 -11.94
CA ASP A 5 -9.95 -13.94 -11.61
C ASP A 5 -8.51 -14.09 -11.09
N ARG A 6 -8.29 -15.09 -10.25
CA ARG A 6 -6.95 -15.40 -9.72
C ARG A 6 -5.96 -15.73 -10.84
N LEU A 7 -6.39 -16.57 -11.79
CA LEU A 7 -5.54 -16.97 -12.92
C LEU A 7 -5.22 -15.77 -13.82
N LYS A 8 -6.21 -14.93 -14.11
CA LYS A 8 -6.02 -13.69 -14.90
C LYS A 8 -4.98 -12.77 -14.25
N ILE A 9 -5.11 -12.49 -12.95
CA ILE A 9 -4.15 -11.64 -12.23
C ILE A 9 -2.74 -12.25 -12.27
N GLN A 10 -2.59 -13.56 -12.08
CA GLN A 10 -1.26 -14.19 -12.17
C GLN A 10 -0.69 -14.11 -13.59
N MET A 11 -1.51 -14.26 -14.63
CA MET A 11 -1.07 -14.09 -16.02
C MET A 11 -0.62 -12.65 -16.30
N ASP A 12 -1.32 -11.66 -15.77
CA ASP A 12 -0.94 -10.26 -15.92
C ASP A 12 0.38 -9.96 -15.20
N LEU A 13 0.62 -10.53 -14.01
CA LEU A 13 1.92 -10.44 -13.33
C LEU A 13 3.04 -11.08 -14.14
N ASN A 14 2.79 -12.25 -14.74
CA ASN A 14 3.76 -12.90 -15.62
C ASN A 14 4.08 -12.02 -16.83
N ARG A 15 3.07 -11.45 -17.49
CA ARG A 15 3.25 -10.53 -18.63
C ARG A 15 4.05 -9.29 -18.24
N LEU A 16 3.74 -8.72 -17.07
CA LEU A 16 4.40 -7.55 -16.53
C LEU A 16 5.89 -7.83 -16.27
N GLU A 17 6.22 -8.98 -15.69
CA GLU A 17 7.61 -9.41 -15.51
C GLU A 17 8.36 -9.56 -16.85
N HIS A 18 7.75 -10.25 -17.83
CA HIS A 18 8.35 -10.39 -19.16
C HIS A 18 8.60 -9.04 -19.82
N TRP A 19 7.64 -8.11 -19.71
CA TRP A 19 7.81 -6.74 -20.20
C TRP A 19 8.99 -6.04 -19.52
N ALA A 20 9.09 -6.13 -18.20
CA ALA A 20 10.19 -5.55 -17.44
C ALA A 20 11.56 -6.13 -17.86
N VAL A 21 11.66 -7.44 -18.08
CA VAL A 21 12.88 -8.09 -18.56
C VAL A 21 13.26 -7.59 -19.96
N SER A 22 12.31 -7.57 -20.90
CA SER A 22 12.53 -7.08 -22.27
C SER A 22 12.98 -5.61 -22.31
N ASN A 23 12.48 -4.79 -21.40
CA ASN A 23 12.84 -3.37 -21.28
C ASN A 23 14.06 -3.13 -20.38
N LYS A 24 14.73 -4.18 -19.89
CA LYS A 24 15.88 -4.09 -18.95
C LYS A 24 15.56 -3.35 -17.64
N MET A 25 14.29 -3.37 -17.22
CA MET A 25 13.76 -2.71 -16.02
C MET A 25 13.30 -3.74 -14.98
N LYS A 26 14.23 -4.53 -14.43
CA LYS A 26 13.91 -5.60 -13.45
C LYS A 26 13.08 -5.06 -12.27
N PHE A 27 12.03 -5.79 -11.92
CA PHE A 27 11.24 -5.48 -10.72
C PHE A 27 12.03 -5.70 -9.44
N ASN A 28 11.82 -4.81 -8.47
CA ASN A 28 12.24 -5.07 -7.10
C ASN A 28 11.17 -5.93 -6.40
N VAL A 29 11.31 -7.25 -6.54
CA VAL A 29 10.33 -8.21 -6.02
C VAL A 29 10.20 -8.15 -4.49
N GLU A 30 11.27 -7.79 -3.77
CA GLU A 30 11.24 -7.67 -2.31
C GLU A 30 10.33 -6.53 -1.84
N LYS A 31 10.31 -5.43 -2.60
CA LYS A 31 9.44 -4.27 -2.36
C LYS A 31 8.04 -4.44 -2.96
N SER A 32 7.85 -5.35 -3.91
CA SER A 32 6.53 -5.68 -4.45
C SER A 32 5.68 -6.42 -3.42
N LYS A 33 4.51 -5.85 -3.08
CA LYS A 33 3.55 -6.43 -2.12
C LYS A 33 2.18 -6.60 -2.77
N VAL A 34 1.39 -7.52 -2.23
CA VAL A 34 -0.02 -7.71 -2.60
C VAL A 34 -0.90 -7.16 -1.48
N LEU A 35 -1.75 -6.19 -1.82
CA LEU A 35 -2.80 -5.72 -0.92
C LEU A 35 -4.12 -6.44 -1.24
N HIS A 36 -4.59 -7.28 -0.33
CA HIS A 36 -5.85 -8.01 -0.50
C HIS A 36 -7.03 -7.14 -0.05
N LEU A 37 -7.84 -6.68 -1.01
CA LEU A 37 -8.99 -5.83 -0.75
C LEU A 37 -10.28 -6.64 -0.58
N GLY A 38 -11.12 -6.20 0.36
CA GLY A 38 -12.48 -6.70 0.54
C GLY A 38 -12.60 -7.88 1.50
N LYS A 39 -13.74 -7.95 2.20
CA LYS A 39 -14.00 -8.95 3.25
C LYS A 39 -14.09 -10.39 2.73
N LYS A 40 -14.56 -10.57 1.49
CA LYS A 40 -14.72 -11.88 0.83
C LYS A 40 -13.45 -12.31 0.05
N ASN A 41 -12.32 -11.66 0.29
CA ASN A 41 -11.09 -12.00 -0.42
C ASN A 41 -10.47 -13.28 0.15
N GLN A 42 -10.29 -14.30 -0.69
CA GLN A 42 -9.64 -15.58 -0.37
C GLN A 42 -8.12 -15.45 -0.13
N LYS A 43 -7.53 -14.28 -0.37
CA LYS A 43 -6.10 -13.97 -0.16
C LYS A 43 -5.19 -14.92 -0.92
N CYS A 44 -5.45 -15.04 -2.22
CA CYS A 44 -4.67 -15.87 -3.13
C CYS A 44 -3.20 -15.47 -3.12
N ILE A 45 -2.32 -16.46 -3.25
CA ILE A 45 -0.88 -16.25 -3.34
C ILE A 45 -0.53 -15.96 -4.79
N TYR A 46 0.25 -14.89 -4.99
CA TYR A 46 0.78 -14.50 -6.30
C TYR A 46 2.30 -14.55 -6.31
N ARG A 47 2.86 -14.69 -7.50
CA ARG A 47 4.32 -14.71 -7.75
C ARG A 47 4.70 -13.69 -8.81
N LEU A 48 5.90 -13.17 -8.70
CA LEU A 48 6.60 -12.46 -9.77
C LEU A 48 7.87 -13.26 -10.04
N GLY A 49 7.93 -13.90 -11.19
CA GLY A 49 8.90 -14.95 -11.50
C GLY A 49 8.75 -16.13 -10.55
N GLU A 50 9.88 -16.58 -10.03
CA GLU A 50 9.92 -17.68 -9.07
C GLU A 50 9.56 -17.24 -7.64
N THR A 51 9.58 -15.92 -7.39
CA THR A 51 9.48 -15.35 -6.04
C THR A 51 8.02 -15.08 -5.68
N ARG A 52 7.63 -15.54 -4.49
CA ARG A 52 6.30 -15.30 -3.92
C ARG A 52 6.20 -13.87 -3.41
N LEU A 53 5.12 -13.18 -3.77
CA LEU A 53 4.84 -11.84 -3.25
C LEU A 53 4.30 -11.91 -1.83
N ASN A 54 4.79 -10.99 -1.00
CA ASN A 54 4.33 -10.85 0.38
C ASN A 54 3.04 -10.03 0.43
N GLY A 55 2.14 -10.42 1.34
CA GLY A 55 0.93 -9.65 1.61
C GLY A 55 1.22 -8.38 2.41
N SER A 56 0.44 -7.34 2.18
CA SER A 56 0.43 -6.13 3.00
C SER A 56 -0.95 -5.86 3.61
N LYS A 57 -0.97 -5.12 4.72
CA LYS A 57 -2.21 -4.70 5.40
C LYS A 57 -2.68 -3.31 4.95
N CYS A 58 -1.74 -2.45 4.56
CA CYS A 58 -1.95 -1.07 4.19
C CYS A 58 -0.82 -0.63 3.25
N GLU A 59 -1.16 0.05 2.17
CA GLU A 59 -0.20 0.63 1.23
C GLU A 59 -0.50 2.11 1.03
N ARG A 60 0.55 2.90 0.78
CA ARG A 60 0.41 4.32 0.44
C ARG A 60 0.50 4.47 -1.06
N ASP A 61 -0.53 5.04 -1.67
CA ASP A 61 -0.54 5.39 -3.09
C ASP A 61 -0.92 6.87 -3.27
N LEU A 62 -0.10 7.62 -3.99
CA LEU A 62 -0.26 9.07 -4.21
C LEU A 62 -0.56 9.89 -2.94
N GLY A 63 -0.01 9.47 -1.79
CA GLY A 63 -0.21 10.12 -0.50
C GLY A 63 -1.43 9.65 0.30
N VAL A 64 -2.27 8.78 -0.27
CA VAL A 64 -3.44 8.18 0.37
C VAL A 64 -3.08 6.81 0.94
N LEU A 65 -3.45 6.56 2.20
CA LEU A 65 -3.36 5.23 2.79
C LEU A 65 -4.56 4.37 2.37
N VAL A 66 -4.29 3.23 1.77
CA VAL A 66 -5.27 2.23 1.35
C VAL A 66 -5.08 0.99 2.21
N ASP A 67 -6.06 0.67 3.04
CA ASP A 67 -6.05 -0.54 3.85
C ASP A 67 -6.94 -1.65 3.27
N LYS A 68 -6.73 -2.89 3.74
CA LYS A 68 -7.51 -4.06 3.29
C LYS A 68 -9.03 -3.93 3.48
N HIS A 69 -9.46 -3.03 4.37
CA HIS A 69 -10.87 -2.79 4.69
C HIS A 69 -11.47 -1.66 3.85
N LEU A 70 -10.64 -0.91 3.11
CA LEU A 70 -11.01 0.31 2.41
C LEU A 70 -11.66 1.34 3.36
N ASN A 71 -11.25 1.36 4.64
CA ASN A 71 -11.73 2.40 5.55
C ASN A 71 -10.85 3.64 5.45
N ALA A 72 -11.47 4.82 5.57
CA ALA A 72 -10.76 6.08 5.64
C ALA A 72 -10.21 6.38 7.05
N SER A 73 -10.55 5.57 8.06
CA SER A 73 -10.23 5.87 9.47
C SER A 73 -8.73 6.01 9.71
N GLN A 74 -7.91 5.16 9.09
CA GLN A 74 -6.44 5.28 9.21
C GLN A 74 -5.91 6.56 8.58
N GLN A 75 -6.42 6.93 7.40
CA GLN A 75 -6.08 8.18 6.72
C GLN A 75 -6.49 9.40 7.57
N CYS A 76 -7.72 9.39 8.11
CA CYS A 76 -8.23 10.44 8.99
C CYS A 76 -7.38 10.57 10.26
N ALA A 77 -7.05 9.44 10.91
CA ALA A 77 -6.18 9.44 12.08
C ALA A 77 -4.78 10.00 11.77
N ALA A 78 -4.21 9.66 10.61
CA ALA A 78 -2.94 10.20 10.17
C ALA A 78 -3.00 11.72 9.91
N ALA A 79 -4.06 12.20 9.27
CA ALA A 79 -4.30 13.62 9.04
C ALA A 79 -4.47 14.40 10.36
N ALA A 80 -5.30 13.88 11.27
CA ALA A 80 -5.51 14.46 12.60
C ALA A 80 -4.21 14.51 13.41
N LYS A 81 -3.41 13.44 13.38
CA LYS A 81 -2.09 13.41 14.05
C LYS A 81 -1.16 14.52 13.51
N LYS A 82 -1.14 14.73 12.20
CA LYS A 82 -0.32 15.79 11.57
C LYS A 82 -0.81 17.18 11.99
N ALA A 83 -2.12 17.42 11.99
CA ALA A 83 -2.70 18.68 12.46
C ALA A 83 -2.37 18.95 13.93
N ASN A 84 -2.52 17.95 14.79
CA ASN A 84 -2.21 18.05 16.22
C ASN A 84 -0.72 18.34 16.48
N ALA A 85 0.19 17.78 15.68
CA ALA A 85 1.61 18.09 15.77
C ALA A 85 1.90 19.58 15.48
N ILE A 86 1.25 20.14 14.45
CA ILE A 86 1.37 21.57 14.10
C ILE A 86 0.81 22.45 15.23
N LEU A 87 -0.39 22.12 15.71
CA LEU A 87 -1.02 22.84 16.82
C LEU A 87 -0.12 22.86 18.06
N SER A 88 0.51 21.73 18.38
CA SER A 88 1.46 21.63 19.49
C SER A 88 2.67 22.55 19.31
N CYS A 89 3.21 22.67 18.09
CA CYS A 89 4.28 23.62 17.78
C CYS A 89 3.85 25.08 18.00
N ILE A 90 2.64 25.43 17.55
CA ILE A 90 2.09 26.79 17.71
C ILE A 90 1.95 27.14 19.21
N ASN A 91 1.38 26.23 20.00
CA ASN A 91 1.20 26.43 21.44
C ASN A 91 2.53 26.64 22.19
N ARG A 92 3.57 25.87 21.84
CA ARG A 92 4.92 26.09 22.41
C ARG A 92 5.47 27.47 22.05
N GLY A 93 5.27 27.92 20.81
CA GLY A 93 5.68 29.25 20.36
C GLY A 93 4.99 30.36 21.15
N ILE A 94 3.69 30.23 21.41
CA ILE A 94 2.94 31.18 22.25
C ILE A 94 3.51 31.20 23.67
N GLN A 95 3.66 30.02 24.31
CA GLN A 95 4.19 29.92 25.68
C GLN A 95 5.58 30.55 25.82
N SER A 96 6.48 30.33 24.85
CA SER A 96 7.82 30.89 24.87
C SER A 96 7.86 32.42 24.79
N ARG A 97 6.84 33.06 24.22
CA ARG A 97 6.75 34.53 24.10
C ARG A 97 6.08 35.18 25.30
N SER A 98 5.35 34.40 26.09
CA SER A 98 4.72 34.82 27.33
C SER A 98 5.63 34.61 28.56
N SER A 99 6.84 34.10 28.34
CA SER A 99 7.91 33.95 29.34
C SER A 99 8.93 35.07 29.17
#